data_AF-A7DZT9-F1
#
_entry.id   AF-A7DZT9-F1
#
_cell.length_a   1.000
_cell.length_b   1.000
_cell.length_c   1.000
_cell.angle_alpha   90.00
_cell.angle_beta   90.00
_cell.angle_gamma   90.00
#
_symmetry.space_group_name_H-M   'P 1'
#
loop_
_entity.id
_entity.type
_entity.pdbx_description
1 polymer ?
#
loop_
_entity_poly.entity_id
_entity_poly.type
_entity_poly.pdbx_seq_one_letter_code
_entity_poly.pdbx_strand_id
1 'polypeptide(L)'
;ILRLIRMVSIFLSVLLPSLYVATTSFHPSIIPTRLAYFIASSREGVPFPAFIEAIIMEISLALLMESVVRLPKAIGSTIGIVGGRIIGQAAGSAGIVSPIMIIIVALTAIASFTTPNNERNSGFR
;
A
#
# COMPACT_ATOMS: atom_id res chain seq x y z
N ILE A 1 13.88 -11.92 -17.26
CA ILE A 1 13.92 -10.77 -16.32
C ILE A 1 12.50 -10.26 -16.01
N LEU A 2 11.74 -9.76 -17.00
CA LEU A 2 10.36 -9.27 -16.77
C LEU A 2 9.41 -10.32 -16.16
N ARG A 3 9.48 -11.60 -16.55
CA ARG A 3 8.71 -12.68 -15.89
C ARG A 3 9.05 -12.88 -14.42
N LEU A 4 10.31 -12.68 -14.05
CA LEU A 4 10.83 -12.93 -12.70
C LEU A 4 10.45 -11.77 -11.77
N ILE A 5 10.59 -10.53 -12.25
CA ILE A 5 10.08 -9.33 -11.57
C ILE A 5 8.58 -9.47 -11.31
N ARG A 6 7.81 -9.92 -12.31
CA ARG A 6 6.35 -10.07 -12.21
C ARG A 6 5.92 -11.13 -11.20
N MET A 7 6.63 -12.26 -11.14
CA MET A 7 6.38 -13.30 -10.15
C MET A 7 6.68 -12.79 -8.73
N VAL A 8 7.78 -12.04 -8.56
CA VAL A 8 8.13 -11.39 -7.29
C VAL A 8 7.12 -10.30 -6.88
N SER A 9 6.61 -9.51 -7.83
CA SER A 9 5.61 -8.46 -7.56
C SER A 9 4.30 -9.02 -7.00
N ILE A 10 3.82 -10.16 -7.51
CA ILE A 10 2.61 -10.83 -6.99
C ILE A 10 2.81 -11.24 -5.52
N PHE A 11 3.96 -11.85 -5.22
CA PHE A 11 4.30 -12.23 -3.86
C PHE A 11 4.42 -11.01 -2.95
N LEU A 12 5.12 -9.95 -3.39
CA LEU A 12 5.28 -8.72 -2.62
C LEU A 12 3.96 -8.02 -2.33
N SER A 13 3.03 -7.96 -3.29
CA SER A 13 1.73 -7.30 -3.11
C SER A 13 0.91 -7.89 -1.96
N VAL A 14 1.02 -9.19 -1.71
CA VAL A 14 0.27 -9.88 -0.64
C VAL A 14 1.12 -10.03 0.63
N LEU A 15 2.42 -10.32 0.46
CA LEU A 15 3.34 -10.57 1.58
C LEU A 15 3.73 -9.30 2.31
N LEU A 16 3.93 -8.15 1.65
CA LEU A 16 4.35 -6.93 2.33
C LEU A 16 3.39 -6.48 3.45
N PRO A 17 2.08 -6.31 3.19
CA PRO A 17 1.15 -5.90 4.25
C PRO A 17 0.95 -6.99 5.31
N SER A 18 0.89 -8.26 4.90
CA SER A 18 0.71 -9.38 5.85
C SER A 18 1.94 -9.60 6.74
N LEU A 19 3.15 -9.48 6.20
CA LEU A 19 4.41 -9.60 6.94
C LEU A 19 4.57 -8.44 7.94
N TYR A 20 4.18 -7.23 7.57
CA TYR A 20 4.23 -6.08 8.49
C TYR A 20 3.27 -6.27 9.68
N VAL A 21 2.02 -6.66 9.42
CA VAL A 21 1.06 -6.94 10.49
C VAL A 21 1.55 -8.10 11.37
N ALA A 22 2.07 -9.19 10.77
CA ALA A 22 2.58 -10.33 11.53
C ALA A 22 3.79 -9.99 12.42
N THR A 23 4.75 -9.22 11.91
CA THR A 23 5.95 -8.82 12.65
C THR A 23 5.65 -7.80 13.74
N THR A 24 4.76 -6.85 13.48
CA THR A 24 4.38 -5.83 14.49
C THR A 24 3.40 -6.35 15.54
N SER A 25 2.53 -7.33 15.23
CA SER A 25 1.58 -7.89 16.20
C SER A 25 2.09 -9.09 16.99
N PHE A 26 2.97 -9.94 16.42
CA PHE A 26 3.34 -11.21 17.07
C PHE A 26 4.81 -11.35 17.45
N HIS A 27 5.75 -10.70 16.74
CA HIS A 27 7.18 -10.81 17.05
C HIS A 27 7.97 -9.48 16.91
N PRO A 28 7.79 -8.52 17.84
CA PRO A 28 8.57 -7.28 17.85
C PRO A 28 10.08 -7.52 18.04
N SER A 29 10.46 -8.65 18.63
CA SER A 29 11.83 -9.02 19.02
C SER A 29 12.71 -9.51 17.86
N ILE A 30 12.16 -9.81 16.68
CA ILE A 30 12.93 -10.16 15.48
C ILE A 30 13.50 -8.90 14.81
N ILE A 31 12.99 -7.72 15.18
CA ILE A 31 13.35 -6.46 14.59
C ILE A 31 14.60 -5.91 15.32
N PRO A 32 15.68 -5.55 14.60
CA PRO A 32 16.86 -4.93 15.20
C PRO A 32 16.46 -3.75 16.09
N THR A 33 17.04 -3.64 17.28
CA THR A 33 16.63 -2.66 18.32
C THR A 33 16.54 -1.23 17.80
N ARG A 34 17.41 -0.81 16.87
CA ARG A 34 17.30 0.52 16.22
C ARG A 34 16.02 0.66 15.38
N LEU A 35 15.67 -0.35 14.61
CA LEU A 35 14.48 -0.35 13.76
C LEU A 35 13.20 -0.50 14.61
N ALA A 36 13.26 -1.27 15.70
CA ALA A 36 12.17 -1.37 16.67
C ALA A 36 11.88 -0.02 17.35
N TYR A 37 12.91 0.75 17.70
CA TYR A 37 12.75 2.13 18.20
C TYR A 37 12.13 3.07 17.17
N PHE A 38 12.56 2.99 15.91
CA PHE A 38 11.94 3.78 14.82
C PHE A 38 10.47 3.40 14.61
N ILE A 39 10.11 2.12 14.69
CA ILE A 39 8.72 1.67 14.59
C ILE A 39 7.91 2.14 15.79
N ALA A 40 8.45 2.04 17.00
CA ALA A 40 7.79 2.50 18.23
C ALA A 40 7.55 4.01 18.20
N SER A 41 8.55 4.80 17.81
CA SER A 41 8.41 6.27 17.67
C SER A 41 7.51 6.66 16.48
N SER A 42 7.54 5.89 15.38
CA SER A 42 6.60 6.11 14.25
C SER A 42 5.16 5.74 14.58
N ARG A 43 4.91 5.07 15.72
CA ARG A 43 3.59 4.76 16.24
C ARG A 43 3.20 5.64 17.43
N GLU A 44 4.07 6.53 17.91
CA GLU A 44 3.72 7.54 18.92
C GLU A 44 2.65 8.46 18.33
N GLY A 45 1.41 8.32 18.80
CA GLY A 45 0.26 9.10 18.34
C GLY A 45 -0.70 8.37 17.40
N VAL A 46 -0.41 7.12 17.00
CA VAL A 46 -1.34 6.32 16.18
C VAL A 46 -2.28 5.50 17.09
N PRO A 47 -3.60 5.77 17.09
CA PRO A 47 -4.54 5.12 18.01
C PRO A 47 -4.96 3.71 17.57
N PHE A 48 -4.67 3.31 16.34
CA PHE A 48 -5.14 2.07 15.74
C PHE A 48 -4.07 0.96 15.71
N PRO A 49 -4.47 -0.31 15.80
CA PRO A 49 -3.59 -1.44 15.55
C PRO A 49 -3.24 -1.53 14.06
N ALA A 50 -2.05 -2.08 13.74
CA ALA A 50 -1.52 -2.17 12.37
C ALA A 50 -2.47 -2.84 11.37
N PHE A 51 -3.30 -3.79 11.83
CA PHE A 51 -4.33 -4.43 11.01
C PHE A 51 -5.41 -3.44 10.55
N ILE A 52 -5.87 -2.54 11.43
CA ILE A 52 -6.87 -1.53 11.07
C ILE A 52 -6.25 -0.46 10.18
N GLU A 53 -5.00 -0.05 10.46
CA GLU A 53 -4.24 0.85 9.57
C GLU A 53 -4.18 0.29 8.14
N ALA A 54 -3.95 -1.03 8.02
CA ALA A 54 -3.92 -1.73 6.74
C ALA A 54 -5.25 -1.61 6.01
N ILE A 55 -6.34 -1.98 6.66
CA ILE A 55 -7.67 -1.98 6.05
C ILE A 55 -8.06 -0.58 5.56
N ILE A 56 -7.83 0.46 6.37
CA ILE A 56 -8.16 1.85 6.00
C ILE A 56 -7.39 2.25 4.74
N MET A 57 -6.09 1.99 4.70
CA MET A 57 -5.24 2.35 3.58
C MET A 57 -5.52 1.52 2.33
N GLU A 58 -5.74 0.22 2.47
CA GLU A 58 -6.03 -0.69 1.36
C GLU A 58 -7.36 -0.31 0.70
N ILE A 59 -8.40 0.00 1.50
CA ILE A 59 -9.70 0.47 0.99
C ILE A 59 -9.55 1.83 0.30
N SER A 60 -8.85 2.77 0.93
CA SER A 60 -8.64 4.11 0.36
C SER A 60 -7.93 4.03 -0.99
N LEU A 61 -6.92 3.17 -1.08
CA LEU A 61 -6.18 2.96 -2.31
C LEU A 61 -7.03 2.24 -3.37
N ALA A 62 -7.78 1.21 -3.00
CA ALA A 62 -8.69 0.51 -3.91
C ALA A 62 -9.77 1.47 -4.50
N LEU A 63 -10.35 2.34 -3.68
CA LEU A 63 -11.32 3.35 -4.12
C LEU A 63 -10.70 4.37 -5.07
N LEU A 64 -9.49 4.84 -4.77
CA LEU A 64 -8.74 5.72 -5.67
C LEU A 64 -8.53 5.05 -7.02
N MET A 65 -8.12 3.79 -7.00
CA MET A 65 -7.80 3.02 -8.20
C MET A 65 -9.03 2.75 -9.08
N GLU A 66 -10.15 2.37 -8.48
CA GLU A 66 -11.43 2.19 -9.17
C GLU A 66 -11.90 3.51 -9.81
N SER A 67 -11.67 4.63 -9.11
CA SER A 67 -11.97 5.96 -9.64
C SER A 67 -11.07 6.34 -10.82
N VAL A 68 -9.77 6.05 -10.75
CA VAL A 68 -8.81 6.32 -11.83
C VAL A 68 -9.15 5.51 -13.09
N VAL A 69 -9.56 4.26 -12.96
CA VAL A 69 -9.95 3.39 -14.10
C VAL A 69 -11.23 3.87 -14.78
N ARG A 70 -12.17 4.45 -14.02
CA ARG A 70 -13.45 4.94 -14.56
C ARG A 70 -13.36 6.27 -15.29
N LEU A 71 -12.28 7.03 -15.10
CA LEU A 71 -12.15 8.38 -15.63
C LEU A 71 -11.40 8.42 -16.97
N PRO A 72 -11.69 9.42 -17.84
CA PRO A 72 -10.92 9.63 -19.06
C PRO A 72 -9.43 9.83 -18.75
N LYS A 73 -8.55 9.32 -19.62
CA LYS A 73 -7.07 9.35 -19.42
C LYS A 73 -6.52 10.72 -19.03
N ALA A 74 -7.07 11.81 -19.57
CA ALA A 74 -6.65 13.18 -19.28
C ALA A 74 -6.90 13.63 -17.82
N ILE A 75 -7.90 13.04 -17.16
CA ILE A 75 -8.29 13.39 -15.78
C ILE A 75 -7.80 12.32 -14.80
N GLY A 76 -7.75 11.06 -15.23
CA GLY A 76 -7.29 9.94 -14.40
C GLY A 76 -5.84 10.09 -13.91
N SER A 77 -4.93 10.63 -14.74
CA SER A 77 -3.55 10.90 -14.32
C SER A 77 -3.46 11.95 -13.23
N THR A 78 -4.26 13.01 -13.34
CA THR A 78 -4.29 14.11 -12.35
C THR A 78 -4.84 13.62 -11.02
N ILE A 79 -5.93 12.84 -11.03
CA ILE A 79 -6.51 12.28 -9.81
C ILE A 79 -5.60 11.23 -9.17
N GLY A 80 -4.87 10.43 -9.95
CA GLY A 80 -3.87 9.52 -9.39
C GLY A 80 -2.78 10.25 -8.61
N ILE A 81 -2.22 11.32 -9.18
CA ILE A 81 -1.15 12.13 -8.55
C ILE A 81 -1.68 12.87 -7.31
N VAL A 82 -2.81 13.57 -7.46
CA VAL A 82 -3.41 14.38 -6.40
C VAL A 82 -3.95 13.48 -5.29
N GLY A 83 -4.69 12.43 -5.63
CA GLY A 83 -5.26 11.49 -4.68
C GLY A 83 -4.19 10.72 -3.90
N GLY A 84 -3.14 10.23 -4.56
CA GLY A 84 -2.05 9.52 -3.88
C GLY A 84 -1.32 10.41 -2.88
N ARG A 85 -1.05 11.67 -3.24
CA ARG A 85 -0.42 12.64 -2.34
C ARG A 85 -1.34 13.06 -1.19
N ILE A 86 -2.62 13.35 -1.46
CA ILE A 86 -3.58 13.75 -0.44
C ILE A 86 -3.78 12.62 0.57
N ILE A 87 -3.98 11.38 0.11
CA ILE A 87 -4.14 10.22 1.02
C ILE A 87 -2.87 10.03 1.85
N GLY A 88 -1.69 10.03 1.22
CA GLY A 88 -0.42 9.85 1.93
C GLY A 88 -0.13 10.95 2.95
N GLN A 89 -0.32 12.22 2.60
CA GLN A 89 -0.08 13.34 3.51
C GLN A 89 -1.14 13.42 4.61
N ALA A 90 -2.43 13.27 4.27
CA ALA A 90 -3.51 13.32 5.24
C ALA A 90 -3.42 12.16 6.25
N ALA A 91 -3.11 10.95 5.79
CA ALA A 91 -2.97 9.79 6.67
C ALA A 91 -1.84 9.96 7.69
N GLY A 92 -0.70 10.51 7.27
CA GLY A 92 0.44 10.78 8.14
C GLY A 92 0.20 11.96 9.08
N SER A 93 -0.32 13.09 8.59
CA SER A 93 -0.56 14.28 9.41
C SER A 93 -1.74 14.14 10.38
N ALA A 94 -2.74 13.31 10.06
CA ALA A 94 -3.85 13.03 10.97
C ALA A 94 -3.48 12.04 12.09
N GLY A 95 -2.30 11.41 12.03
CA GLY A 95 -1.87 10.40 12.99
C GLY A 95 -2.74 9.14 12.98
N ILE A 96 -3.55 8.92 11.93
CA ILE A 96 -4.45 7.76 11.85
C ILE A 96 -3.68 6.51 11.39
N VAL A 97 -2.61 6.70 10.62
CA VAL A 97 -1.81 5.64 9.99
C VAL A 97 -0.33 5.92 10.21
N SER A 98 0.45 4.90 10.55
CA SER A 98 1.89 5.04 10.73
C SER A 98 2.62 5.33 9.40
N PRO A 99 3.69 6.15 9.41
CA PRO A 99 4.49 6.43 8.21
C PRO A 99 5.02 5.17 7.51
N ILE A 100 5.35 4.13 8.28
CA ILE A 100 5.82 2.84 7.75
C ILE A 100 4.71 2.16 6.95
N MET A 101 3.47 2.24 7.43
CA MET A 101 2.33 1.63 6.73
C MET A 101 2.03 2.32 5.39
N ILE A 102 2.21 3.65 5.33
CA ILE A 102 2.09 4.41 4.07
C ILE A 102 3.12 3.91 3.04
N ILE A 103 4.36 3.66 3.47
CA ILE A 103 5.43 3.12 2.60
C ILE A 103 5.05 1.73 2.09
N ILE A 104 4.58 0.85 2.98
CA ILE A 104 4.20 -0.52 2.64
C ILE A 104 3.08 -0.53 1.59
N VAL A 105 2.04 0.26 1.81
CA VAL A 105 0.88 0.35 0.91
C VAL A 105 1.30 0.93 -0.45
N ALA A 106 2.18 1.93 -0.48
CA ALA A 106 2.71 2.47 -1.72
C ALA A 106 3.50 1.41 -2.52
N LEU A 107 4.33 0.61 -1.85
CA LEU A 107 5.05 -0.50 -2.49
C LEU A 107 4.09 -1.58 -3.00
N THR A 108 3.08 -1.94 -2.22
CA THR A 108 2.02 -2.87 -2.61
C THR A 108 1.28 -2.39 -3.85
N ALA A 109 0.92 -1.10 -3.91
CA ALA A 109 0.26 -0.50 -5.07
C ALA A 109 1.14 -0.57 -6.33
N ILE A 110 2.43 -0.22 -6.23
CA ILE A 110 3.39 -0.31 -7.34
C ILE A 110 3.54 -1.77 -7.81
N ALA A 111 3.61 -2.72 -6.86
CA ALA A 111 3.68 -4.15 -7.16
C ALA A 111 2.39 -4.65 -7.84
N SER A 112 1.22 -4.16 -7.41
CA SER A 112 -0.07 -4.47 -8.01
C SER A 112 -0.15 -4.02 -9.47
N PHE A 113 0.33 -2.81 -9.79
CA PHE A 113 0.43 -2.34 -11.19
C PHE A 113 1.43 -3.10 -12.05
N THR A 114 2.44 -3.71 -11.43
CA THR A 114 3.42 -4.54 -12.15
C THR A 114 2.83 -5.92 -12.50
N THR A 115 1.77 -6.33 -11.80
CA THR A 115 1.01 -7.55 -12.06
C THR A 115 0.01 -7.29 -13.20
N PRO A 116 0.04 -8.06 -14.30
CA PRO A 116 -0.83 -7.80 -15.44
C PRO A 116 -2.27 -8.13 -15.08
N ASN A 117 -3.17 -7.14 -15.21
CA ASN A 117 -4.60 -7.40 -15.31
C ASN A 117 -4.89 -7.83 -16.76
N ASN A 118 -4.82 -9.14 -17.02
CA ASN A 118 -5.23 -9.73 -18.30
C ASN A 118 -6.76 -9.83 -18.38
N GLU A 119 -7.44 -8.70 -18.47
CA GLU A 119 -8.89 -8.61 -18.72
C GLU A 119 -9.09 -7.27 -19.48
N ARG A 120 -9.48 -7.12 -20.75
CA ARG A 120 -10.11 -7.95 -21.79
C ARG A 120 -9.81 -7.29 -23.16
N ASN A 121 -8.93 -7.83 -24.01
CA ASN A 121 -8.93 -7.47 -25.45
C ASN A 121 -8.19 -8.46 -26.36
N SER A 122 -8.61 -9.72 -26.42
CA SER A 122 -8.38 -10.56 -27.62
C SER A 122 -9.30 -11.79 -27.67
N GLY A 123 -10.48 -11.70 -27.03
CA GLY A 123 -11.35 -12.85 -26.80
C GLY A 123 -12.66 -12.87 -27.57
N PHE A 124 -13.21 -11.75 -28.05
CA PHE A 124 -14.37 -11.75 -28.94
C PHE A 124 -14.44 -10.43 -29.72
N ARG A 125 -13.90 -10.47 -30.95
CA ARG A 125 -14.09 -9.56 -32.10
C ARG A 125 -13.40 -8.21 -32.04
#